data_AF-A0A0N0MQS3-F1
#
_entry.id   AF-A0A0N0MQS3-F1
#
_cell.length_a   1.000
_cell.length_b   1.000
_cell.length_c   1.000
_cell.angle_alpha   90.00
_cell.angle_beta   90.00
_cell.angle_gamma   90.00
#
_symmetry.space_group_name_H-M   'P 1'
#
loop_
_entity.id
_entity.type
_entity.pdbx_description
1 polymer ?
#
loop_
_entity_poly.entity_id
_entity_poly.type
_entity_poly.pdbx_seq_one_letter_code
_entity_poly.pdbx_strand_id
1 'polypeptide(L)'
;MRKAWTVRQKIALGPEAEELRMQLVRFRSLLEDVTSAERRTDWFLDEDRREIARALRDSAVRRDDETLKLAATRAAGAWDELFALAPARRIRSPWVGGSEETRIRREEAARVPEDRERFSRMTEVARTAQIDVKTAVERLNLLERRTHGR
;
A
#
# COMPACT_ATOMS: atom_id res chain seq x y z
N MET A 1 37.29 -9.41 15.05
CA MET A 1 35.99 -8.71 15.27
C MET A 1 35.06 -8.62 14.05
N ARG A 2 35.46 -8.97 12.81
CA ARG A 2 34.59 -8.89 11.62
C ARG A 2 33.45 -9.94 11.54
N LYS A 3 33.68 -11.18 11.98
CA LYS A 3 32.70 -12.30 11.84
C LYS A 3 31.38 -12.09 12.58
N ALA A 4 31.39 -11.66 13.85
CA ALA A 4 30.17 -11.45 14.62
C ALA A 4 29.29 -10.30 14.06
N TRP A 5 29.93 -9.32 13.43
CA TRP A 5 29.27 -8.18 12.81
C TRP A 5 28.53 -8.58 11.51
N THR A 6 29.15 -9.41 10.68
CA THR A 6 28.52 -9.97 9.47
C THR A 6 27.37 -10.93 9.80
N VAL A 7 27.47 -11.67 10.90
CA VAL A 7 26.39 -12.55 11.39
C VAL A 7 25.18 -11.72 11.84
N ARG A 8 25.38 -10.67 12.65
CA ARG A 8 24.28 -9.76 13.05
C ARG A 8 23.57 -9.11 11.85
N GLN A 9 24.29 -8.76 10.79
CA GLN A 9 23.68 -8.17 9.59
C GLN A 9 22.95 -9.19 8.72
N LYS A 10 23.47 -10.41 8.60
CA LYS A 10 22.73 -11.52 7.96
C LYS A 10 21.44 -11.85 8.71
N ILE A 11 21.45 -11.76 10.03
CA ILE A 11 20.24 -11.91 10.85
C ILE A 11 19.28 -10.73 10.60
N ALA A 12 19.78 -9.49 10.53
CA ALA A 12 18.96 -8.30 10.30
C ALA A 12 18.25 -8.27 8.94
N LEU A 13 18.90 -8.78 7.88
CA LEU A 13 18.30 -8.95 6.56
C LEU A 13 17.29 -10.10 6.52
N GLY A 14 17.52 -11.17 7.29
CA GLY A 14 16.80 -12.42 7.18
C GLY A 14 17.07 -13.17 5.87
N PRO A 15 16.70 -14.46 5.76
CA PRO A 15 16.87 -15.24 4.53
C PRO A 15 16.00 -14.75 3.35
N GLU A 16 15.03 -13.89 3.62
CA GLU A 16 13.96 -13.46 2.72
C GLU A 16 14.12 -11.98 2.29
N ALA A 17 15.35 -11.48 2.14
CA ALA A 17 15.59 -10.09 1.76
C ALA A 17 15.04 -9.77 0.35
N GLU A 18 15.23 -10.70 -0.59
CA GLU A 18 14.73 -10.55 -1.97
C GLU A 18 13.20 -10.60 -2.03
N GLU A 19 12.56 -11.41 -1.19
CA GLU A 19 11.10 -11.44 -1.07
C GLU A 19 10.56 -10.10 -0.59
N LEU A 20 11.17 -9.51 0.45
CA LEU A 20 10.78 -8.19 0.94
C LEU A 20 10.99 -7.11 -0.13
N ARG A 21 12.08 -7.19 -0.91
CA ARG A 21 12.30 -6.29 -2.05
C ARG A 21 11.17 -6.40 -3.07
N MET A 22 10.82 -7.62 -3.49
CA MET A 22 9.73 -7.84 -4.44
C MET A 22 8.40 -7.30 -3.91
N GLN A 23 8.10 -7.54 -2.63
CA GLN A 23 6.91 -7.01 -1.97
C GLN A 23 6.90 -5.47 -1.98
N LEU A 24 8.00 -4.82 -1.60
CA LEU A 24 8.11 -3.35 -1.59
C LEU A 24 8.00 -2.74 -2.99
N VAL A 25 8.60 -3.37 -4.01
CA VAL A 25 8.49 -2.92 -5.42
C VAL A 25 7.05 -3.04 -5.91
N ARG A 26 6.39 -4.19 -5.66
CA ARG A 26 4.97 -4.38 -5.98
C ARG A 26 4.11 -3.33 -5.27
N PHE A 27 4.39 -3.07 -3.99
CA PHE A 27 3.67 -2.06 -3.20
C PHE A 27 3.82 -0.65 -3.79
N ARG A 28 5.04 -0.28 -4.21
CA ARG A 28 5.29 1.02 -4.85
C ARG A 28 4.45 1.20 -6.11
N SER A 29 4.45 0.19 -7.00
CA SER A 29 3.66 0.21 -8.23
C SER A 29 2.16 0.39 -7.95
N LEU A 30 1.66 -0.26 -6.90
CA LEU A 30 0.26 -0.16 -6.51
C LEU A 30 -0.09 1.22 -5.92
N LEU A 31 0.82 1.83 -5.17
CA LEU A 31 0.62 3.20 -4.70
C LEU A 31 0.69 4.22 -5.85
N GLU A 32 1.59 4.00 -6.82
CA GLU A 32 1.64 4.78 -8.06
C GLU A 32 0.30 4.70 -8.81
N ASP A 33 -0.31 3.51 -8.90
CA ASP A 33 -1.65 3.32 -9.46
C ASP A 33 -2.75 4.12 -8.75
N VAL A 34 -2.71 4.22 -7.43
CA VAL A 34 -3.65 5.04 -6.64
C VAL A 34 -3.46 6.53 -6.91
N THR A 35 -2.21 6.98 -7.05
CA THR A 35 -1.91 8.40 -7.28
C THR A 35 -2.06 8.87 -8.72
N SER A 36 -1.96 7.97 -9.70
CA SER A 36 -1.89 8.30 -11.14
C SER A 36 -3.25 8.28 -11.83
N ALA A 37 -4.24 7.63 -11.25
CA ALA A 37 -5.55 7.49 -11.86
C ALA A 37 -6.65 7.94 -10.90
N GLU A 38 -7.69 8.57 -11.45
CA GLU A 38 -9.04 8.62 -10.86
C GLU A 38 -9.60 7.17 -10.85
N ARG A 39 -8.93 6.23 -10.17
CA ARG A 39 -9.30 4.82 -10.14
C ARG A 39 -10.68 4.72 -9.50
N ARG A 40 -11.62 4.17 -10.27
CA ARG A 40 -12.97 3.87 -9.81
C ARG A 40 -12.92 2.84 -8.68
N THR A 41 -13.97 2.85 -7.86
CA THR A 41 -14.25 1.92 -6.75
C THR A 41 -13.82 0.47 -7.02
N ASP A 42 -13.97 0.02 -8.26
CA ASP A 42 -13.69 -1.34 -8.74
C ASP A 42 -12.25 -1.79 -8.49
N TRP A 43 -11.29 -0.87 -8.49
CA TRP A 43 -9.88 -1.19 -8.21
C TRP A 43 -9.65 -1.62 -6.75
N PHE A 44 -10.45 -1.12 -5.81
CA PHE A 44 -10.39 -1.50 -4.40
C PHE A 44 -11.21 -2.76 -4.05
N LEU A 45 -11.90 -3.35 -5.04
CA LEU A 45 -12.70 -4.57 -4.84
C LEU A 45 -11.90 -5.86 -4.99
N ASP A 46 -10.63 -5.77 -5.39
CA ASP A 46 -9.74 -6.91 -5.57
C ASP A 46 -9.23 -7.41 -4.21
N GLU A 47 -9.61 -8.63 -3.82
CA GLU A 47 -9.24 -9.24 -2.54
C GLU A 47 -7.74 -9.53 -2.44
N ASP A 48 -7.08 -9.90 -3.54
CA ASP A 48 -5.64 -10.15 -3.57
C ASP A 48 -4.87 -8.89 -3.19
N ARG A 49 -5.40 -7.71 -3.54
CA ARG A 49 -4.78 -6.43 -3.16
C ARG A 49 -4.87 -6.15 -1.66
N ARG A 50 -5.86 -6.68 -0.94
CA ARG A 50 -5.96 -6.54 0.52
C ARG A 50 -4.91 -7.39 1.24
N GLU A 51 -4.61 -8.58 0.71
CA GLU A 51 -3.65 -9.49 1.33
C GLU A 51 -2.21 -8.97 1.27
N ILE A 52 -1.89 -8.07 0.33
CA ILE A 52 -0.55 -7.50 0.16
C ILE A 52 -0.05 -6.78 1.41
N ALA A 53 -0.93 -6.05 2.12
CA ALA A 53 -0.53 -5.39 3.36
C ALA A 53 -0.24 -6.37 4.49
N ARG A 54 -0.98 -7.50 4.54
CA ARG A 54 -0.72 -8.57 5.50
C ARG A 54 0.63 -9.22 5.24
N ALA A 55 0.91 -9.59 3.98
CA ALA A 55 2.19 -10.16 3.59
C ALA A 55 3.37 -9.21 3.92
N LEU A 56 3.21 -7.90 3.67
CA LEU A 56 4.23 -6.91 3.99
C LEU A 56 4.48 -6.78 5.51
N ARG A 57 3.43 -6.81 6.34
CA ARG A 57 3.58 -6.83 7.82
C ARG A 57 4.27 -8.08 8.30
N ASP A 58 3.87 -9.24 7.81
CA ASP A 58 4.44 -10.52 8.21
C ASP A 58 5.94 -10.56 7.88
N SER A 59 6.33 -10.07 6.69
CA SER A 59 7.74 -9.91 6.31
C SER A 59 8.49 -8.91 7.20
N ALA A 60 7.85 -7.80 7.59
CA ALA A 60 8.44 -6.76 8.44
C ALA A 60 8.69 -7.24 9.88
N VAL A 61 7.77 -8.01 10.46
CA VAL A 61 7.88 -8.55 11.82
C VAL A 61 9.10 -9.47 11.96
N ARG A 62 9.48 -10.17 10.88
CA ARG A 62 10.66 -11.05 10.83
C ARG A 62 12.00 -10.32 10.72
N ARG A 63 12.03 -8.98 10.70
CA ARG A 63 13.27 -8.18 10.57
C ARG A 63 13.69 -7.60 11.91
N ASP A 64 15.00 -7.65 12.17
CA ASP A 64 15.61 -7.02 13.35
C ASP A 64 15.97 -5.54 13.12
N ASP A 65 15.97 -5.05 11.87
CA ASP A 65 16.22 -3.63 11.60
C ASP A 65 14.94 -2.80 11.87
N GLU A 66 14.95 -2.06 12.98
CA GLU A 66 13.82 -1.24 13.44
C GLU A 66 13.35 -0.21 12.41
N THR A 67 14.28 0.39 11.64
CA THR A 67 13.92 1.36 10.59
C THR A 67 13.16 0.68 9.46
N LEU A 68 13.65 -0.45 8.96
CA LEU A 68 13.01 -1.24 7.92
C LEU A 68 11.64 -1.76 8.38
N LYS A 69 11.58 -2.29 9.60
CA LYS A 69 10.35 -2.79 10.22
C LYS A 69 9.29 -1.70 10.37
N LEU A 70 9.67 -0.53 10.89
CA LEU A 70 8.77 0.60 11.08
C LEU A 70 8.23 1.11 9.74
N ALA A 71 9.12 1.32 8.74
CA ALA A 71 8.73 1.82 7.43
C ALA A 71 7.77 0.85 6.70
N ALA A 72 8.08 -0.46 6.70
CA ALA A 72 7.21 -1.46 6.09
C ALA A 72 5.85 -1.58 6.82
N THR A 73 5.84 -1.49 8.15
CA THR A 73 4.61 -1.52 8.95
C THR A 73 3.73 -0.30 8.68
N ARG A 74 4.33 0.90 8.58
CA ARG A 74 3.61 2.14 8.23
C ARG A 74 3.04 2.10 6.83
N ALA A 75 3.82 1.65 5.84
CA ALA A 75 3.34 1.44 4.48
C ALA A 75 2.13 0.50 4.44
N ALA A 76 2.21 -0.62 5.17
CA ALA A 76 1.08 -1.55 5.29
C ALA A 76 -0.13 -0.92 6.01
N GLY A 77 0.08 -0.09 7.03
CA GLY A 77 -1.01 0.60 7.72
C GLY A 77 -1.72 1.63 6.84
N ALA A 78 -0.95 2.40 6.07
CA ALA A 78 -1.50 3.35 5.10
C ALA A 78 -2.34 2.65 4.03
N TRP A 79 -1.97 1.42 3.66
CA TRP A 79 -2.77 0.62 2.74
C TRP A 79 -4.11 0.16 3.31
N ASP A 80 -4.17 -0.20 4.58
CA ASP A 80 -5.46 -0.45 5.25
C ASP A 80 -6.33 0.80 5.27
N GLU A 81 -5.73 1.98 5.50
CA GLU A 81 -6.44 3.27 5.44
C GLU A 81 -6.99 3.54 4.03
N LEU A 82 -6.23 3.26 2.97
CA LEU A 82 -6.71 3.39 1.59
C LEU A 82 -7.93 2.50 1.32
N PHE A 83 -7.91 1.25 1.80
CA PHE A 83 -9.04 0.33 1.63
C PHE A 83 -10.24 0.69 2.52
N ALA A 84 -10.02 1.27 3.70
CA ALA A 84 -11.10 1.79 4.55
C ALA A 84 -11.75 3.03 3.94
N LEU A 85 -10.99 3.83 3.19
CA LEU A 85 -11.48 4.99 2.44
C LEU A 85 -12.17 4.59 1.13
N ALA A 86 -12.00 3.37 0.63
CA ALA A 86 -12.57 2.95 -0.65
C ALA A 86 -14.13 3.03 -0.65
N PRO A 87 -14.76 3.51 -1.73
CA PRO A 87 -16.22 3.60 -1.79
C PRO A 87 -16.88 2.22 -1.68
N ALA A 88 -18.08 2.16 -1.08
CA ALA A 88 -18.88 0.93 -1.13
C ALA A 88 -19.24 0.58 -2.59
N ARG A 89 -19.32 -0.72 -2.90
CA ARG A 89 -19.66 -1.22 -4.24
C ARG A 89 -21.00 -0.66 -4.69
N ARG A 90 -21.01 0.07 -5.81
CA ARG A 90 -22.24 0.62 -6.41
C ARG A 90 -22.95 -0.47 -7.19
N ILE A 91 -24.04 -1.00 -6.65
CA ILE A 91 -24.91 -1.91 -7.38
C ILE A 91 -25.82 -1.05 -8.27
N ARG A 92 -25.47 -0.91 -9.56
CA ARG A 92 -26.44 -0.44 -10.55
C ARG A 92 -27.39 -1.59 -10.86
N SER A 93 -28.62 -1.50 -10.34
CA SER A 93 -29.68 -2.42 -10.75
C SER A 93 -30.12 -2.06 -12.17
N PRO A 94 -30.08 -3.00 -13.14
CA PRO A 94 -30.53 -2.75 -14.51
C PRO A 94 -32.04 -2.51 -14.63
N TRP A 95 -32.80 -2.72 -13.54
CA TRP A 95 -34.26 -2.74 -13.54
C TRP A 95 -34.90 -1.43 -13.09
N VAL A 96 -34.11 -0.37 -12.89
CA VAL A 96 -34.59 0.92 -12.42
C VAL A 96 -34.74 1.88 -13.61
N GLY A 97 -35.98 2.15 -14.00
CA GLY A 97 -36.31 3.15 -15.04
C GLY A 97 -37.26 4.23 -14.51
N GLY A 98 -37.26 5.40 -15.15
CA GLY A 98 -38.23 6.47 -14.88
C GLY A 98 -37.85 7.41 -13.73
N SER A 99 -38.81 7.78 -12.87
CA SER A 99 -38.61 8.74 -11.78
C SER A 99 -37.55 8.29 -10.77
N GLU A 100 -37.43 6.97 -10.58
CA GLU A 100 -36.45 6.36 -9.69
C GLU A 100 -35.02 6.47 -10.25
N GLU A 101 -34.85 6.34 -11.57
CA GLU A 101 -33.56 6.57 -12.24
C GLU A 101 -33.11 8.03 -12.10
N THR A 102 -34.06 8.97 -12.19
CA THR A 102 -33.80 10.41 -11.99
C THR A 102 -33.41 10.72 -10.54
N ARG A 103 -34.02 10.03 -9.57
CA ARG A 103 -33.66 10.11 -8.14
C ARG A 103 -32.25 9.60 -7.89
N ILE A 104 -31.92 8.40 -8.37
CA ILE A 104 -30.58 7.81 -8.26
C ILE A 104 -29.53 8.74 -8.89
N ARG A 105 -29.81 9.32 -10.05
CA ARG A 105 -28.89 10.22 -10.75
C ARG A 105 -28.63 11.52 -9.98
N ARG A 106 -29.65 12.07 -9.30
CA ARG A 106 -29.48 13.22 -8.40
C ARG A 106 -28.67 12.86 -7.16
N GLU A 107 -28.93 11.70 -6.56
CA GLU A 107 -28.16 11.20 -5.41
C GLU A 107 -26.70 10.94 -5.79
N GLU A 108 -26.43 10.34 -6.96
CA GLU A 108 -25.08 10.17 -7.50
C GLU A 108 -24.39 11.52 -7.72
N ALA A 109 -25.09 12.49 -8.31
CA ALA A 109 -24.55 13.84 -8.56
C ALA A 109 -24.24 14.60 -7.25
N ALA A 110 -25.08 14.45 -6.22
CA ALA A 110 -24.88 15.07 -4.92
C ALA A 110 -23.66 14.49 -4.15
N ARG A 111 -23.25 13.25 -4.44
CA ARG A 111 -22.10 12.58 -3.81
C ARG A 111 -20.76 12.83 -4.50
N VAL A 112 -20.76 13.45 -5.69
CA VAL A 112 -19.52 13.80 -6.43
C VAL A 112 -18.54 14.64 -5.60
N PRO A 113 -18.96 15.64 -4.81
CA PRO A 113 -18.05 16.40 -3.94
C PRO A 113 -17.40 15.54 -2.84
N GLU A 114 -18.19 14.68 -2.18
CA GLU A 114 -17.70 13.76 -1.15
C GLU A 114 -16.69 12.76 -1.71
N ASP A 115 -16.93 12.26 -2.93
CA ASP A 115 -16.00 11.38 -3.63
C ASP A 115 -14.68 12.12 -3.94
N ARG A 116 -14.72 13.39 -4.34
CA ARG A 116 -13.51 14.19 -4.61
C ARG A 116 -12.65 14.39 -3.36
N GLU A 117 -13.26 14.75 -2.24
CA GLU A 117 -12.53 14.92 -0.96
C GLU A 117 -11.89 13.59 -0.52
N ARG A 118 -12.65 12.50 -0.62
CA ARG A 118 -12.15 11.14 -0.36
C ARG A 118 -10.97 10.78 -1.28
N PHE A 119 -11.06 11.04 -2.58
CA PHE A 119 -9.97 10.78 -3.52
C PHE A 119 -8.72 11.63 -3.21
N SER A 120 -8.90 12.89 -2.81
CA SER A 120 -7.80 13.74 -2.36
C SER A 120 -7.11 13.13 -1.15
N ARG A 121 -7.88 12.70 -0.14
CA ARG A 121 -7.33 12.05 1.05
C ARG A 121 -6.63 10.73 0.72
N MET A 122 -7.19 9.92 -0.17
CA MET A 122 -6.54 8.69 -0.62
C MET A 122 -5.21 8.98 -1.33
N THR A 123 -5.15 10.04 -2.13
CA THR A 123 -3.91 10.48 -2.80
C THR A 123 -2.85 10.90 -1.78
N GLU A 124 -3.23 11.63 -0.74
CA GLU A 124 -2.32 12.05 0.34
C GLU A 124 -1.77 10.86 1.14
N VAL A 125 -2.64 9.92 1.52
CA VAL A 125 -2.25 8.67 2.20
C VAL A 125 -1.28 7.87 1.31
N ALA A 126 -1.59 7.73 0.01
CA ALA A 126 -0.74 7.01 -0.92
C ALA A 126 0.63 7.67 -1.10
N ARG A 127 0.71 9.00 -1.18
CA ARG A 127 1.99 9.73 -1.25
C ARG A 127 2.83 9.54 0.02
N THR A 128 2.19 9.58 1.18
CA THR A 128 2.88 9.30 2.46
C THR A 128 3.44 7.88 2.47
N ALA A 129 2.64 6.90 2.06
CA ALA A 129 3.07 5.51 1.96
C ALA A 129 4.21 5.30 0.95
N GLN A 130 4.25 6.07 -0.15
CA GLN A 130 5.37 6.03 -1.11
C GLN A 130 6.69 6.46 -0.47
N ILE A 131 6.65 7.43 0.45
CA ILE A 131 7.83 7.85 1.22
C ILE A 131 8.30 6.70 2.12
N ASP A 132 7.38 6.07 2.87
CA ASP A 132 7.71 4.93 3.73
C ASP A 132 8.31 3.75 2.93
N VAL A 133 7.73 3.41 1.78
CA VAL A 133 8.27 2.37 0.89
C VAL A 133 9.65 2.75 0.38
N LYS A 134 9.86 4.00 -0.03
CA LYS A 134 11.18 4.49 -0.46
C LYS A 134 12.20 4.35 0.66
N THR A 135 11.86 4.77 1.88
CA THR A 135 12.73 4.61 3.06
C THR A 135 13.05 3.14 3.34
N ALA A 136 12.07 2.25 3.23
CA ALA A 136 12.29 0.81 3.40
C ALA A 136 13.26 0.25 2.35
N VAL A 137 13.08 0.59 1.07
CA VAL A 137 13.96 0.16 -0.03
C VAL A 137 15.38 0.71 0.13
N GLU A 138 15.53 1.99 0.46
CA GLU A 138 16.84 2.61 0.71
C GLU A 138 17.56 1.95 1.88
N ARG A 139 16.83 1.65 2.96
CA ARG A 139 17.38 0.94 4.12
C ARG A 139 17.80 -0.48 3.78
N LEU A 140 16.97 -1.21 3.03
CA LEU A 140 17.29 -2.54 2.54
C LEU A 140 18.57 -2.54 1.70
N ASN A 141 18.67 -1.62 0.73
CA ASN A 141 19.86 -1.47 -0.12
C ASN A 141 21.13 -1.13 0.69
N LEU A 142 21.00 -0.35 1.76
CA LEU A 142 22.12 -0.03 2.65
C LEU A 142 22.58 -1.26 3.43
N LEU A 143 21.64 -2.04 3.97
CA LEU A 143 21.94 -3.28 4.69
C LEU A 143 22.60 -4.29 3.75
N GLU A 144 22.10 -4.47 2.53
CA GLU A 144 22.70 -5.36 1.54
C GLU A 144 24.12 -4.93 1.15
N ARG A 145 24.35 -3.65 0.87
CA ARG A 145 25.70 -3.13 0.55
C ARG A 145 26.68 -3.39 1.68
N ARG A 146 26.27 -3.16 2.93
CA ARG A 146 27.10 -3.41 4.12
C ARG A 146 27.39 -4.89 4.35
N THR A 147 26.45 -5.76 4.01
CA THR A 147 26.57 -7.21 4.22
C THR A 147 27.38 -7.89 3.11
N HIS A 148 27.26 -7.42 1.87
CA HIS A 148 27.91 -8.01 0.70
C HIS A 148 29.19 -7.29 0.26
N GLY A 149 29.54 -6.15 0.86
CA GLY A 149 30.83 -5.49 0.65
C GLY A 149 31.12 -5.14 -0.82
N ARG A 150 30.12 -4.65 -1.55
CA ARG A 150 30.31 -3.98 -2.85
C ARG A 150 30.29 -2.47 -2.65
#